data_AF-A0A2V2EKZ9-F1
#
_entry.id   AF-A0A2V2EKZ9-F1
#
_cell.length_a   1.000
_cell.length_b   1.000
_cell.length_c   1.000
_cell.angle_alpha   90.00
_cell.angle_beta   90.00
_cell.angle_gamma   90.00
#
_symmetry.space_group_name_H-M   'P 1'
#
loop_
_entity.id
_entity.type
_entity.pdbx_description
1 polymer ?
#
loop_
_entity_poly.entity_id
_entity_poly.type
_entity_poly.pdbx_seq_one_letter_code
_entity_poly.pdbx_strand_id
1 'polypeptide(L)'
;MKYYGKIEDEKDIATKGYVDDGLGVKVDKIDGKGLSMNDYTTAEKTKLAGIAEGANKTVVDSALSSTSTNPVQNKAVYAALQNAGGAQKVSYTATLTTTWSGTSAPYTQSISISGILATDNPHIMPVYSATNATAILEKEAWNCISKAVTSAGKITFTCFEEKPTQAISINIEIVR
;
A
#
# COMPACT_ATOMS: atom_id res chain seq x y z
N MET A 1 -82.91 42.69 -52.17
CA MET A 1 -82.48 43.24 -50.86
C MET A 1 -83.46 42.75 -49.83
N LYS A 2 -83.15 41.70 -49.07
CA LYS A 2 -82.57 41.69 -47.70
C LYS A 2 -83.03 40.32 -47.13
N TYR A 3 -82.44 39.59 -46.20
CA TYR A 3 -81.51 39.80 -45.08
C TYR A 3 -80.99 38.38 -44.72
N TYR A 4 -79.74 38.24 -44.29
CA TYR A 4 -79.12 36.96 -43.89
C TYR A 4 -79.73 36.40 -42.59
N GLY A 5 -80.17 35.14 -42.60
CA GLY A 5 -80.51 34.35 -41.41
C GLY A 5 -79.31 33.54 -40.93
N LYS A 6 -78.94 33.71 -39.66
CA LYS A 6 -77.74 33.17 -39.00
C LYS A 6 -77.82 31.64 -38.85
N ILE A 7 -76.66 30.98 -38.87
CA ILE A 7 -76.51 29.59 -38.37
C ILE A 7 -76.59 29.67 -36.84
N GLU A 8 -77.54 28.95 -36.23
CA GLU A 8 -77.98 29.15 -34.82
C GLU A 8 -77.45 28.13 -33.80
N ASP A 9 -76.57 27.19 -34.17
CA ASP A 9 -75.94 26.33 -33.17
C ASP A 9 -74.43 26.25 -33.41
N GLU A 10 -73.73 27.31 -32.98
CA GLU A 10 -72.27 27.42 -32.86
C GLU A 10 -71.66 26.39 -31.88
N LYS A 11 -72.46 25.49 -31.30
CA LYS A 11 -72.07 24.62 -30.17
C LYS A 11 -70.96 23.63 -30.49
N ASP A 12 -70.81 23.22 -31.75
CA ASP A 12 -69.77 22.26 -32.16
C ASP A 12 -68.60 22.92 -32.90
N ILE A 13 -68.66 24.25 -33.09
CA ILE A 13 -67.57 25.00 -33.68
C ILE A 13 -66.80 25.62 -32.52
N ALA A 14 -65.66 25.01 -32.18
CA ALA A 14 -64.76 25.59 -31.20
C ALA A 14 -64.39 27.01 -31.65
N THR A 15 -64.78 28.00 -30.85
CA THR A 15 -64.45 29.39 -31.15
C THR A 15 -62.94 29.55 -31.12
N LYS A 16 -62.41 30.47 -31.94
CA LYS A 16 -60.97 30.78 -31.95
C LYS A 16 -60.45 31.02 -30.52
N GLY A 17 -61.22 31.73 -29.71
CA GLY A 17 -60.92 31.98 -28.30
C GLY A 17 -60.82 30.69 -27.47
N TYR A 18 -61.77 29.77 -27.60
CA TYR A 18 -61.73 28.49 -26.86
C TYR A 18 -60.50 27.63 -27.22
N VAL A 19 -60.15 27.59 -28.50
CA VAL A 19 -58.95 26.85 -28.97
C VAL A 19 -57.68 27.53 -28.47
N ASP A 20 -57.60 28.86 -28.58
CA ASP A 20 -56.45 29.63 -28.11
C ASP A 20 -56.27 29.49 -26.59
N ASP A 21 -57.35 29.56 -25.82
CA ASP A 21 -57.32 29.43 -24.36
C ASP A 21 -56.92 28.00 -23.93
N GLY A 22 -57.45 26.98 -24.61
CA GLY A 22 -57.12 25.58 -24.34
C GLY A 22 -55.69 25.20 -24.73
N LEU A 23 -55.14 25.83 -25.78
CA LEU A 23 -53.75 25.68 -26.20
C LEU A 23 -52.80 26.50 -25.31
N GLY A 24 -53.23 27.66 -24.83
CA GLY A 24 -52.44 28.53 -23.95
C GLY A 24 -52.06 27.91 -22.61
N VAL A 25 -52.77 26.86 -22.19
CA VAL A 25 -52.44 26.08 -20.97
C VAL A 25 -51.60 24.82 -21.26
N LYS A 26 -51.27 24.55 -22.52
CA LYS A 26 -50.40 23.43 -22.91
C LYS A 26 -48.93 23.85 -22.90
N VAL A 27 -48.07 22.87 -22.71
CA VAL A 27 -46.62 23.02 -22.82
C VAL A 27 -46.17 22.36 -24.12
N ASP A 28 -45.33 23.04 -24.89
CA ASP A 28 -44.80 22.53 -26.16
C ASP A 28 -43.86 21.34 -25.96
N LYS A 29 -43.89 20.41 -26.92
CA LYS A 29 -43.00 19.24 -26.92
C LYS A 29 -41.59 19.63 -27.36
N ILE A 30 -40.59 19.09 -26.67
CA ILE A 30 -39.18 19.12 -27.09
C ILE A 30 -38.69 17.68 -27.26
N ASP A 31 -37.93 17.41 -28.32
CA ASP A 31 -37.41 16.08 -28.60
C ASP A 31 -36.57 15.53 -27.43
N GLY A 32 -36.84 14.27 -27.08
CA GLY A 32 -36.21 13.59 -25.95
C GLY A 32 -36.85 13.83 -24.57
N LYS A 33 -37.95 14.60 -24.45
CA LYS A 33 -38.64 14.89 -23.18
C LYS A 33 -40.13 14.52 -23.15
N GLY A 34 -40.66 14.31 -21.94
CA GLY A 34 -42.10 14.16 -21.66
C GLY A 34 -42.88 15.48 -21.81
N LEU A 35 -44.22 15.40 -21.88
CA LEU A 35 -45.13 16.56 -22.11
C LEU A 35 -45.57 17.29 -20.81
N SER A 36 -44.96 17.00 -19.66
CA SER A 36 -45.29 17.62 -18.37
C SER A 36 -44.21 18.59 -17.88
N MET A 37 -44.59 19.54 -17.02
CA MET A 37 -43.88 20.80 -16.71
C MET A 37 -42.44 20.68 -16.19
N ASN A 38 -41.93 19.50 -15.85
CA ASN A 38 -40.51 19.15 -15.86
C ASN A 38 -40.38 17.69 -15.43
N ASP A 39 -39.52 16.92 -16.08
CA ASP A 39 -39.18 15.55 -15.61
C ASP A 39 -38.38 15.57 -14.28
N TYR A 40 -38.06 16.77 -13.76
CA TYR A 40 -37.36 17.02 -12.49
C TYR A 40 -37.92 18.25 -11.77
N THR A 41 -38.23 18.10 -10.49
CA THR A 41 -38.54 19.23 -9.59
C THR A 41 -37.37 20.23 -9.51
N THR A 42 -37.64 21.47 -9.10
CA THR A 42 -36.59 22.49 -8.89
C THR A 42 -35.51 21.99 -7.92
N ALA A 43 -35.92 21.26 -6.87
CA ALA A 43 -34.99 20.68 -5.91
C ALA A 43 -34.06 19.63 -6.55
N GLU A 44 -34.59 18.79 -7.45
CA GLU A 44 -33.79 17.80 -8.17
C GLU A 44 -32.83 18.46 -9.16
N LYS A 45 -33.27 19.50 -9.87
CA LYS A 45 -32.40 20.27 -10.76
C LYS A 45 -31.26 20.94 -10.03
N THR A 46 -31.52 21.55 -8.87
CA THR A 46 -30.47 22.16 -8.04
C THR A 46 -29.45 21.11 -7.58
N LYS A 47 -29.92 19.91 -7.21
CA LYS A 47 -29.04 18.80 -6.85
C LYS A 47 -28.19 18.35 -8.05
N LEU A 48 -28.79 18.16 -9.21
CA LEU A 48 -28.10 17.73 -10.44
C LEU A 48 -27.09 18.78 -10.92
N ALA A 49 -27.45 20.06 -10.89
CA ALA A 49 -26.56 21.16 -11.23
C ALA A 49 -25.38 21.30 -10.27
N GLY A 50 -25.52 20.81 -9.03
CA GLY A 50 -24.44 20.76 -8.05
C GLY A 50 -23.48 19.57 -8.22
N ILE A 51 -23.74 18.65 -9.15
CA ILE A 51 -22.84 17.52 -9.43
C ILE A 51 -21.80 17.99 -10.45
N ALA A 52 -20.54 18.01 -10.04
CA ALA A 52 -19.43 18.28 -10.94
C ALA A 52 -19.28 17.17 -12.00
N GLU A 53 -18.85 17.53 -13.21
CA GLU A 53 -18.58 16.58 -14.27
C GLU A 53 -17.55 15.52 -13.81
N GLY A 54 -17.88 14.23 -13.97
CA GLY A 54 -17.01 13.12 -13.52
C GLY A 54 -17.07 12.79 -12.02
N ALA A 55 -18.09 13.24 -11.29
CA ALA A 55 -18.28 12.88 -9.88
C ALA A 55 -18.51 11.36 -9.69
N ASN A 56 -17.49 10.68 -9.15
CA ASN A 56 -17.56 9.26 -8.78
C ASN A 56 -17.76 9.08 -7.26
N LYS A 57 -18.47 8.03 -6.84
CA LYS A 57 -18.87 7.74 -5.44
C LYS A 57 -17.72 7.46 -4.45
N THR A 58 -16.46 7.43 -4.90
CA THR A 58 -15.34 6.88 -4.14
C THR A 58 -14.11 7.76 -4.26
N VAL A 59 -13.78 8.50 -3.21
CA VAL A 59 -12.48 9.18 -3.05
C VAL A 59 -11.43 8.18 -2.57
N VAL A 60 -10.87 7.47 -3.54
CA VAL A 60 -9.60 6.75 -3.41
C VAL A 60 -8.52 7.76 -3.00
N ASP A 61 -8.04 7.61 -1.80
CA ASP A 61 -7.25 8.56 -1.07
C ASP A 61 -5.76 7.96 -1.13
N SER A 62 -4.63 8.61 -0.75
CA SER A 62 -3.28 7.97 -0.72
C SER A 62 -2.38 7.96 0.56
N ALA A 63 -2.69 8.62 1.69
CA ALA A 63 -1.99 8.58 3.01
C ALA A 63 -2.54 7.73 4.23
N LEU A 64 -1.63 7.11 5.01
CA LEU A 64 -1.95 6.40 6.26
C LEU A 64 -2.07 7.38 7.45
N SER A 65 -3.28 7.89 7.75
CA SER A 65 -3.55 8.83 8.86
C SER A 65 -4.69 8.34 9.76
N SER A 66 -4.58 8.49 11.08
CA SER A 66 -5.58 8.01 12.07
C SER A 66 -6.90 8.77 12.05
N THR A 67 -6.99 9.85 11.28
CA THR A 67 -8.18 10.69 11.14
C THR A 67 -8.75 10.73 9.72
N SER A 68 -8.27 9.89 8.79
CA SER A 68 -8.80 9.89 7.42
C SER A 68 -10.27 9.44 7.39
N THR A 69 -11.09 10.13 6.59
CA THR A 69 -12.53 9.92 6.42
C THR A 69 -12.93 9.48 5.01
N ASN A 70 -11.96 9.20 4.13
CA ASN A 70 -12.17 9.01 2.70
C ASN A 70 -11.77 7.58 2.23
N PRO A 71 -12.32 7.07 1.13
CA PRO A 71 -12.23 5.64 0.80
C PRO A 71 -10.93 5.03 0.22
N VAL A 72 -9.83 5.73 -0.14
CA VAL A 72 -8.48 5.08 -0.27
C VAL A 72 -7.17 5.66 0.37
N GLN A 73 -7.06 6.65 1.31
CA GLN A 73 -5.75 7.25 1.73
C GLN A 73 -4.82 6.22 2.31
N ASN A 74 -5.33 5.13 2.82
CA ASN A 74 -4.44 4.04 3.13
C ASN A 74 -3.71 3.39 1.93
N LYS A 75 -4.30 3.24 0.76
CA LYS A 75 -3.85 2.24 -0.23
C LYS A 75 -2.50 2.55 -0.88
N ALA A 76 -2.23 3.79 -1.30
CA ALA A 76 -0.97 4.10 -1.98
C ALA A 76 0.22 4.24 -1.01
N VAL A 77 0.03 4.87 0.16
CA VAL A 77 1.05 4.92 1.22
C VAL A 77 1.29 3.54 1.82
N TYR A 78 0.27 2.69 1.95
CA TYR A 78 0.44 1.29 2.33
C TYR A 78 1.28 0.51 1.30
N ALA A 79 1.09 0.75 0.01
CA ALA A 79 1.94 0.14 -1.02
C ALA A 79 3.38 0.67 -0.95
N ALA A 80 3.58 1.97 -0.73
CA ALA A 80 4.91 2.56 -0.60
C ALA A 80 5.64 2.10 0.68
N LEU A 81 4.96 1.95 1.82
CA LEU A 81 5.55 1.44 3.07
C LEU A 81 5.91 -0.05 2.99
N GLN A 82 5.10 -0.86 2.30
CA GLN A 82 5.46 -2.26 2.02
C GLN A 82 6.69 -2.34 1.11
N ASN A 83 6.77 -1.48 0.08
CA ASN A 83 7.91 -1.43 -0.82
C ASN A 83 9.15 -0.78 -0.19
N ALA A 84 8.98 0.11 0.78
CA ALA A 84 10.07 0.70 1.57
C ALA A 84 10.66 -0.30 2.59
N GLY A 85 10.09 -1.51 2.69
CA GLY A 85 10.64 -2.61 3.47
C GLY A 85 10.56 -2.32 4.96
N GLY A 86 9.44 -2.69 5.60
CA GLY A 86 9.47 -2.87 7.06
C GLY A 86 10.59 -3.82 7.45
N ALA A 87 11.08 -3.72 8.69
CA ALA A 87 12.23 -4.48 9.20
C ALA A 87 12.29 -5.92 8.65
N GLN A 88 13.20 -6.16 7.70
CA GLN A 88 13.43 -7.42 7.03
C GLN A 88 14.42 -8.24 7.84
N LYS A 89 13.98 -9.41 8.31
CA LYS A 89 14.87 -10.40 8.90
C LYS A 89 15.56 -11.19 7.79
N VAL A 90 16.88 -11.17 7.77
CA VAL A 90 17.71 -11.98 6.90
C VAL A 90 18.57 -12.89 7.77
N SER A 91 18.61 -14.18 7.42
CA SER A 91 19.35 -15.19 8.18
C SER A 91 20.39 -15.86 7.30
N TYR A 92 21.58 -16.07 7.87
CA TYR A 92 22.68 -16.80 7.27
C TYR A 92 23.20 -17.85 8.25
N THR A 93 23.88 -18.87 7.71
CA THR A 93 24.67 -19.81 8.49
C THR A 93 26.11 -19.77 8.00
N ALA A 94 27.05 -20.01 8.91
CA ALA A 94 28.46 -20.08 8.58
C ALA A 94 29.20 -20.99 9.57
N THR A 95 30.46 -21.32 9.26
CA THR A 95 31.34 -22.06 10.17
C THR A 95 32.64 -21.29 10.34
N LEU A 96 32.99 -21.00 11.60
CA LEU A 96 34.33 -20.56 11.96
C LEU A 96 35.22 -21.80 12.07
N THR A 97 36.32 -21.81 11.34
CA THR A 97 37.27 -22.92 11.33
C THR A 97 38.34 -22.74 12.41
N THR A 98 39.22 -23.73 12.55
CA THR A 98 40.40 -23.67 13.43
C THR A 98 41.57 -22.88 12.80
N THR A 99 41.45 -22.44 11.55
CA THR A 99 42.50 -21.71 10.84
C THR A 99 42.32 -20.20 10.99
N TRP A 100 43.05 -19.62 11.93
CA TRP A 100 43.05 -18.17 12.19
C TRP A 100 44.37 -17.54 11.78
N SER A 101 44.28 -16.33 11.23
CA SER A 101 45.44 -15.49 10.90
C SER A 101 46.02 -14.87 12.15
N GLY A 102 47.34 -14.70 12.17
CA GLY A 102 48.10 -14.19 13.32
C GLY A 102 48.95 -15.27 13.99
N THR A 103 50.21 -14.95 14.26
CA THR A 103 51.13 -15.80 15.04
C THR A 103 51.04 -15.52 16.54
N SER A 104 50.45 -14.39 16.92
CA SER A 104 50.09 -13.98 18.27
C SER A 104 48.78 -13.22 18.24
N ALA A 105 48.14 -13.02 19.40
CA ALA A 105 46.94 -12.22 19.50
C ALA A 105 47.18 -10.75 19.03
N PRO A 106 46.17 -10.08 18.44
CA PRO A 106 44.83 -10.60 18.14
C PRO A 106 44.82 -11.53 16.90
N TYR A 107 44.01 -12.58 16.97
CA TYR A 107 43.80 -13.51 15.85
C TYR A 107 42.57 -13.12 15.04
N THR A 108 42.61 -13.34 13.72
CA THR A 108 41.47 -12.99 12.85
C THR A 108 41.08 -14.10 11.88
N GLN A 109 39.80 -14.19 11.59
CA GLN A 109 39.25 -15.05 10.53
C GLN A 109 38.13 -14.29 9.82
N SER A 110 38.15 -14.30 8.48
CA SER A 110 37.10 -13.67 7.68
C SER A 110 36.27 -14.73 6.97
N ILE A 111 34.95 -14.62 7.08
CA ILE A 111 33.99 -15.46 6.36
C ILE A 111 33.34 -14.63 5.26
N SER A 112 33.31 -15.15 4.04
CA SER A 112 32.58 -14.56 2.94
C SER A 112 31.10 -14.95 3.02
N ILE A 113 30.21 -13.97 3.07
CA ILE A 113 28.76 -14.16 3.18
C ILE A 113 28.09 -13.22 2.18
N SER A 114 27.55 -13.80 1.11
CA SER A 114 26.90 -13.04 0.06
C SER A 114 25.70 -12.25 0.59
N GLY A 115 25.62 -10.97 0.24
CA GLY A 115 24.51 -10.11 0.64
C GLY A 115 24.61 -9.48 2.03
N ILE A 116 25.70 -9.70 2.79
CA ILE A 116 25.99 -8.88 3.96
C ILE A 116 26.49 -7.51 3.53
N LEU A 117 25.98 -6.47 4.18
CA LEU A 117 26.35 -5.08 3.96
C LEU A 117 27.34 -4.63 5.05
N ALA A 118 28.16 -3.61 4.75
CA ALA A 118 29.06 -3.03 5.76
C ALA A 118 28.32 -2.33 6.90
N THR A 119 27.05 -1.97 6.70
CA THR A 119 26.17 -1.33 7.69
C THR A 119 25.37 -2.34 8.51
N ASP A 120 25.43 -3.64 8.18
CA ASP A 120 24.68 -4.64 8.92
C ASP A 120 25.24 -4.78 10.35
N ASN A 121 24.34 -4.88 11.33
CA ASN A 121 24.66 -5.18 12.72
C ASN A 121 24.07 -6.55 13.11
N PRO A 122 24.80 -7.65 12.88
CA PRO A 122 24.26 -8.99 13.04
C PRO A 122 24.15 -9.40 14.51
N HIS A 123 23.06 -10.09 14.83
CA HIS A 123 22.98 -10.95 16.01
C HIS A 123 23.54 -12.33 15.64
N ILE A 124 24.62 -12.74 16.29
CA ILE A 124 25.33 -13.99 15.97
C ILE A 124 25.22 -14.94 17.15
N MET A 125 24.78 -16.17 16.90
CA MET A 125 24.63 -17.21 17.91
C MET A 125 25.39 -18.48 17.50
N PRO A 126 26.05 -19.17 18.44
CA PRO A 126 26.65 -20.47 18.18
C PRO A 126 25.58 -21.56 18.01
N VAL A 127 25.90 -22.56 17.18
CA VAL A 127 25.12 -23.79 17.04
C VAL A 127 25.95 -24.92 17.60
N TYR A 128 25.51 -25.47 18.74
CA TYR A 128 26.20 -26.57 19.42
C TYR A 128 25.71 -27.94 18.95
N SER A 129 26.62 -28.90 18.94
CA SER A 129 26.38 -30.31 18.67
C SER A 129 25.47 -30.94 19.73
N ALA A 130 24.72 -31.98 19.33
CA ALA A 130 23.91 -32.77 20.25
C ALA A 130 24.75 -33.59 21.24
N THR A 131 26.02 -33.87 20.90
CA THR A 131 26.93 -34.61 21.77
C THR A 131 27.59 -33.66 22.76
N ASN A 132 27.34 -33.87 24.06
CA ASN A 132 27.85 -32.98 25.12
C ASN A 132 29.38 -32.79 25.08
N ALA A 133 30.14 -33.86 24.80
CA ALA A 133 31.60 -33.77 24.69
C ALA A 133 32.04 -32.79 23.57
N THR A 134 31.36 -32.81 22.43
CA THR A 134 31.63 -31.88 21.31
C THR A 134 31.11 -30.47 21.62
N ALA A 135 29.91 -30.36 22.21
CA ALA A 135 29.30 -29.08 22.57
C ALA A 135 30.15 -28.27 23.57
N ILE A 136 30.86 -28.93 24.49
CA ILE A 136 31.80 -28.28 25.41
C ILE A 136 32.94 -27.61 24.63
N LEU A 137 33.57 -28.33 23.70
CA LEU A 137 34.67 -27.81 22.88
C LEU A 137 34.21 -26.67 21.96
N GLU A 138 32.99 -26.79 21.40
CA GLU A 138 32.38 -25.73 20.60
C GLU A 138 32.06 -24.49 21.45
N LYS A 139 31.56 -24.67 22.68
CA LYS A 139 31.35 -23.55 23.62
C LYS A 139 32.67 -22.86 23.96
N GLU A 140 33.75 -23.62 24.18
CA GLU A 140 35.09 -23.06 24.38
C GLU A 140 35.55 -22.26 23.15
N ALA A 141 35.35 -22.80 21.94
CA ALA A 141 35.61 -22.08 20.69
C ALA A 141 34.80 -20.78 20.57
N TRP A 142 33.52 -20.78 20.93
CA TRP A 142 32.68 -19.58 20.93
C TRP A 142 33.19 -18.52 21.89
N ASN A 143 33.64 -18.94 23.08
CA ASN A 143 34.14 -18.03 24.11
C ASN A 143 35.45 -17.31 23.71
N CYS A 144 36.21 -17.83 22.75
CA CYS A 144 37.38 -17.13 22.20
C CYS A 144 36.98 -15.90 21.35
N ILE A 145 35.78 -15.88 20.77
CA ILE A 145 35.36 -14.86 19.82
C ILE A 145 35.03 -13.55 20.56
N SER A 146 35.88 -12.54 20.39
CA SER A 146 35.75 -11.26 21.11
C SER A 146 35.02 -10.18 20.31
N LYS A 147 35.10 -10.22 18.98
CA LYS A 147 34.51 -9.20 18.10
C LYS A 147 34.15 -9.77 16.74
N ALA A 148 33.05 -9.29 16.15
CA ALA A 148 32.69 -9.50 14.75
C ALA A 148 32.47 -8.14 14.08
N VAL A 149 33.05 -7.91 12.90
CA VAL A 149 32.91 -6.66 12.14
C VAL A 149 32.43 -7.00 10.73
N THR A 150 31.34 -6.37 10.31
CA THR A 150 30.79 -6.52 8.97
C THR A 150 31.54 -5.65 7.96
N SER A 151 31.61 -6.14 6.74
CA SER A 151 32.00 -5.41 5.54
C SER A 151 31.16 -5.96 4.39
N ALA A 152 31.11 -5.26 3.25
CA ALA A 152 30.35 -5.75 2.11
C ALA A 152 30.81 -7.18 1.72
N GLY A 153 29.87 -8.13 1.77
CA GLY A 153 30.08 -9.54 1.44
C GLY A 153 30.86 -10.37 2.45
N LYS A 154 31.20 -9.84 3.64
CA LYS A 154 32.01 -10.58 4.62
C LYS A 154 31.80 -10.16 6.07
N ILE A 155 32.11 -11.07 6.99
CA ILE A 155 32.30 -10.75 8.42
C ILE A 155 33.72 -11.16 8.82
N THR A 156 34.43 -10.24 9.47
CA THR A 156 35.72 -10.52 10.09
C THR A 156 35.54 -10.69 11.59
N PHE A 157 35.88 -11.87 12.08
CA PHE A 157 35.90 -12.21 13.50
C PHE A 157 37.30 -12.00 14.06
N THR A 158 37.38 -11.57 15.32
CA THR A 158 38.62 -11.33 16.04
C THR A 158 38.57 -11.99 17.41
N CYS A 159 39.67 -12.65 17.78
CA CYS A 159 39.90 -13.16 19.14
C CYS A 159 41.06 -12.36 19.75
N PHE A 160 40.87 -11.79 20.94
CA PHE A 160 41.86 -10.90 21.57
C PHE A 160 42.93 -11.62 22.39
N GLU A 161 42.72 -12.90 22.73
CA GLU A 161 43.60 -13.65 23.63
C GLU A 161 44.07 -14.95 22.98
N GLU A 162 43.13 -15.84 22.65
CA GLU A 162 43.41 -17.16 22.09
C GLU A 162 42.51 -17.45 20.89
N LYS A 163 42.94 -18.34 19.99
CA LYS A 163 42.15 -18.75 18.83
C LYS A 163 41.42 -20.08 19.10
N PRO A 164 40.22 -20.27 18.55
CA PRO A 164 39.50 -21.55 18.60
C PRO A 164 40.34 -22.73 18.13
N THR A 165 40.31 -23.82 18.90
CA THR A 165 40.89 -25.13 18.53
C THR A 165 39.84 -26.11 17.97
N GLN A 166 38.56 -25.78 18.13
CA GLN A 166 37.41 -26.50 17.58
C GLN A 166 36.69 -25.60 16.56
N ALA A 167 36.27 -26.16 15.42
CA ALA A 167 35.42 -25.46 14.47
C ALA A 167 34.01 -25.32 15.05
N ILE A 168 33.35 -24.18 14.79
CA ILE A 168 32.01 -23.90 15.30
C ILE A 168 31.08 -23.33 14.23
N SER A 169 29.89 -23.92 14.13
CA SER A 169 28.81 -23.42 13.31
C SER A 169 28.08 -22.27 14.00
N ILE A 170 27.66 -21.27 13.23
CA ILE A 170 26.99 -20.07 13.72
C ILE A 170 25.76 -19.75 12.88
N ASN A 171 24.73 -19.24 13.56
CA ASN A 171 23.60 -18.57 12.95
C ASN A 171 23.81 -17.06 13.03
N ILE A 172 23.55 -16.37 11.92
CA ILE A 172 23.72 -14.93 11.81
C ILE A 172 22.36 -14.36 11.40
N GLU A 173 21.78 -13.55 12.26
CA GLU A 173 20.50 -12.88 12.03
C GLU A 173 20.70 -11.39 11.90
N ILE A 174 20.11 -10.80 10.87
CA ILE A 174 20.21 -9.37 10.58
C ILE A 174 18.79 -8.84 10.42
N VAL A 175 18.50 -7.74 11.09
CA VAL A 175 17.25 -7.00 10.91
C VAL A 175 17.60 -5.72 10.15
N ARG A 176 16.99 -5.51 8.98
CA ARG A 176 17.28 -4.40 8.06
C ARG A 176 16.04 -3.58 7.78
#